data_AF-A0A3M1RSH2-F1
#
_entry.id   AF-A0A3M1RSH2-F1
#
_cell.length_a   1.000
_cell.length_b   1.000
_cell.length_c   1.000
_cell.angle_alpha   90.00
_cell.angle_beta   90.00
_cell.angle_gamma   90.00
#
_symmetry.space_group_name_H-M   'P 1'
#
loop_
_entity.id
_entity.type
_entity.pdbx_description
1 polymer ?
#
loop_
_entity_poly.entity_id
_entity_poly.type
_entity_poly.pdbx_seq_one_letter_code
_entity_poly.pdbx_strand_id
1 'polypeptide(L)' 'MRILVIEDDQSVAEFTCRGLREAGHTVDHADNGKDGLFLATTESYDALIVDR' A
#
# COMPACT_ATOMS: atom_id res chain seq x y z
N MET A 1 -5.88 -7.64 -8.05
CA MET A 1 -5.68 -6.19 -8.10
C MET A 1 -4.31 -5.88 -7.54
N ARG A 2 -3.65 -4.85 -8.07
CA ARG A 2 -2.41 -4.31 -7.52
C ARG A 2 -2.77 -3.08 -6.68
N ILE A 3 -2.45 -3.14 -5.39
CA ILE A 3 -2.82 -2.13 -4.40
C ILE A 3 -1.54 -1.57 -3.80
N LEU A 4 -1.48 -0.24 -3.66
CA LEU A 4 -0.44 0.44 -2.89
C LEU A 4 -1.02 0.90 -1.56
N VAL A 5 -0.38 0.50 -0.46
CA VAL A 5 -0.68 0.96 0.89
C VAL A 5 0.40 1.95 1.32
N ILE A 6 -0.01 3.15 1.75
CA ILE A 6 0.86 4.18 2.31
C ILE A 6 0.45 4.37 3.77
N GLU A 7 1.29 3.94 4.69
CA GLU A 7 0.97 3.81 6.12
C GLU A 7 2.26 3.84 6.93
N ASP A 8 2.39 4.79 7.88
CA ASP A 8 3.60 4.98 8.67
C ASP A 8 3.63 4.12 9.95
N ASP A 9 2.48 3.64 10.43
CA ASP A 9 2.41 2.64 11.50
C ASP A 9 2.62 1.23 10.93
N GLN A 10 3.78 0.64 11.26
CA GLN A 10 4.15 -0.70 10.81
C GLN A 10 3.12 -1.78 11.20
N SER A 11 2.50 -1.68 12.38
CA SER A 11 1.53 -2.70 12.84
C SER A 11 0.25 -2.64 12.01
N VAL A 12 -0.23 -1.43 11.71
CA VAL A 12 -1.39 -1.20 10.85
C VAL A 12 -1.08 -1.64 9.40
N ALA A 13 0.10 -1.30 8.90
CA ALA A 13 0.56 -1.69 7.57
C ALA A 13 0.60 -3.22 7.41
N GLU A 14 1.21 -3.94 8.37
CA GLU A 14 1.31 -5.40 8.34
C GLU A 14 -0.05 -6.09 8.42
N PHE A 15 -0.97 -5.56 9.24
CA PHE A 15 -2.34 -6.08 9.33
C PHE A 15 -3.07 -5.90 8.00
N THR A 16 -3.04 -4.70 7.44
CA THR A 16 -3.71 -4.34 6.19
C THR A 16 -3.15 -5.12 5.00
N CYS A 17 -1.83 -5.14 4.86
CA CYS A 17 -1.15 -5.86 3.76
C CYS A 17 -1.44 -7.35 3.80
N ARG A 18 -1.48 -7.95 5.00
CA ARG A 18 -1.78 -9.37 5.16
C ARG A 18 -3.20 -9.70 4.72
N GLY A 19 -4.19 -8.96 5.20
CA GLY A 19 -5.59 -9.18 4.81
C GLY A 19 -5.82 -9.02 3.30
N LEU A 20 -5.19 -8.02 2.68
CA LEU A 20 -5.28 -7.82 1.23
C LEU A 20 -4.58 -8.92 0.43
N ARG A 21 -3.43 -9.42 0.89
CA ARG A 21 -2.73 -10.55 0.26
C ARG A 21 -3.53 -11.85 0.42
N GLU A 22 -4.14 -12.09 1.58
CA GLU A 22 -5.03 -13.23 1.83
C GLU A 22 -6.28 -13.19 0.93
N ALA A 23 -6.77 -11.99 0.59
CA ALA A 23 -7.84 -11.79 -0.38
C ALA A 23 -7.39 -12.00 -1.86
N GLY A 24 -6.12 -12.34 -2.09
CA GLY A 24 -5.58 -12.60 -3.43
C GLY A 24 -5.14 -11.35 -4.19
N HIS A 25 -4.85 -10.25 -3.50
CA HIS A 25 -4.32 -9.03 -4.11
C HIS A 25 -2.79 -8.97 -4.05
N THR A 26 -2.20 -8.31 -5.04
CA THR A 26 -0.78 -7.94 -5.01
C THR A 26 -0.68 -6.61 -4.28
N VAL A 27 0.16 -6.55 -3.24
CA VAL A 27 0.21 -5.40 -2.34
C VAL A 27 1.65 -4.92 -2.18
N ASP A 28 1.87 -3.67 -2.59
CA ASP A 28 3.08 -2.91 -2.31
C ASP A 28 2.79 -1.97 -1.13
N HIS A 29 3.80 -1.72 -0.28
CA HIS A 29 3.69 -0.84 0.89
C HIS A 29 4.79 0.21 0.88
N ALA A 30 4.44 1.44 1.24
CA ALA A 30 5.36 2.53 1.54
C ALA A 30 5.08 3.06 2.96
N ASP A 31 6.12 3.28 3.74
CA ASP A 31 6.02 3.79 5.11
C ASP A 31 5.97 5.32 5.21
N ASN A 32 6.00 6.00 4.06
CA ASN A 32 5.97 7.45 4.00
C ASN A 32 5.35 7.95 2.69
N GLY A 33 4.81 9.18 2.74
CA GLY A 33 4.12 9.77 1.61
C GLY A 33 5.01 10.08 0.39
N LYS A 34 6.32 10.28 0.57
CA LYS A 34 7.23 10.59 -0.55
C LYS A 34 7.43 9.37 -1.43
N ASP A 35 7.74 8.23 -0.82
CA ASP A 35 7.93 6.97 -1.54
C ASP A 35 6.59 6.45 -2.07
N GLY A 36 5.52 6.63 -1.30
CA GLY A 36 4.16 6.35 -1.74
C GLY A 36 3.75 7.15 -2.98
N LEU A 37 4.03 8.47 -3.01
CA LEU A 37 3.77 9.32 -4.17
C LEU A 37 4.61 8.91 -5.39
N PHE A 38 5.89 8.58 -5.16
CA PHE A 38 6.75 8.08 -6.23
C PHE A 38 6.16 6.82 -6.85
N LEU A 39 5.85 5.79 -6.04
CA LEU A 39 5.24 4.55 -6.52
C LEU A 39 3.91 4.80 -7.24
N ALA A 40 3.02 5.62 -6.65
CA ALA A 40 1.71 5.93 -7.23
C ALA A 40 1.80 6.63 -8.61
N THR A 41 2.92 7.29 -8.92
CA THR A 41 3.11 8.02 -10.18
C THR A 41 3.97 7.27 -11.18
N THR A 42 4.79 6.30 -10.76
CA THR A 42 5.65 5.50 -11.65
C THR A 42 5.05 4.14 -12.01
N GLU A 43 4.19 3.60 -11.14
CA GLU A 43 3.59 2.28 -11.30
C GLU A 43 2.07 2.41 -11.53
N SER A 44 1.47 1.36 -12.08
CA SER A 44 0.00 1.27 -12.23
C SER A 44 -0.60 0.48 -11.08
N TYR A 45 -1.45 1.13 -10.30
CA TYR A 45 -2.22 0.54 -9.21
C TYR A 45 -3.72 0.65 -9.49
N ASP A 46 -4.48 -0.37 -9.12
CA ASP A 46 -5.94 -0.37 -9.22
C ASP A 46 -6.59 0.41 -8.07
N ALA A 47 -5.90 0.49 -6.93
CA ALA A 47 -6.33 1.20 -5.74
C ALA A 47 -5.13 1.68 -4.90
N LEU A 48 -5.36 2.79 -4.20
CA LEU A 48 -4.43 3.41 -3.26
C LEU A 48 -5.13 3.47 -1.89
N ILE A 49 -4.48 2.95 -0.85
CA ILE A 49 -4.89 3.11 0.54
C ILE A 49 -3.86 4.01 1.19
N VAL A 50 -4.29 5.16 1.71
CA VAL A 50 -3.40 6.21 2.20
C VAL A 50 -3.87 6.62 3.59
N ASP A 51 -3.03 6.42 4.60
CA ASP A 51 -3.23 7.02 5.92
C ASP A 51 -2.65 8.44 5.97
N ARG A 52 -3.16 9.25 6.91
CA ARG A 52 -2.97 10.70 6.99
C ARG A 52 -1.54 11.13 7.32
#